data_AF-A0A8C1UUL9-F1
#
_entry.id   AF-A0A8C1UUL9-F1
#
_cell.length_a   1.000
_cell.length_b   1.000
_cell.length_c   1.000
_cell.angle_alpha   90.00
_cell.angle_beta   90.00
_cell.angle_gamma   90.00
#
_symmetry.space_group_name_H-M   'P 1'
#
loop_
_entity.id
_entity.type
_entity.pdbx_description
1 polymer ?
#
loop_
_entity_poly.entity_id
_entity_poly.type
_entity_poly.pdbx_seq_one_letter_code
_entity_poly.pdbx_strand_id
1 'polypeptide(L)'
;MGKIKKSRNRSKFNYNKNKKKLKKKIRRKEKPHIDCPQIRKAWDEHKTVKQNLQDMGLSLGTKGMLPIKNKKASTKLQSLSMEVEASLRGESRTTCSTDMTEYVQYMVKEHNEDYKAMARDEKNYYQDTPKQIKRKVEFYKRCHPKEYAAFIASLQSQKSI
;
A
#
# COMPACT_ATOMS: atom_id res chain seq x y z
N MET A 1 0.00 3.89 12.14
CA MET A 1 1.13 4.20 11.23
C MET A 1 1.77 2.91 10.72
N GLY A 2 1.12 2.22 9.80
CA GLY A 2 1.75 1.08 9.12
C GLY A 2 2.69 1.62 8.05
N LYS A 3 4.00 1.56 8.29
CA LYS A 3 5.00 1.84 7.23
C LYS A 3 4.64 0.95 6.04
N ILE A 4 4.33 1.54 4.89
CA ILE A 4 4.19 0.82 3.62
C ILE A 4 5.46 -0.03 3.50
N LYS A 5 5.33 -1.36 3.62
CA LYS A 5 6.43 -2.27 3.34
C LYS A 5 6.73 -2.07 1.85
N LYS A 6 7.66 -1.15 1.54
CA LYS A 6 8.27 -1.06 0.21
C LYS A 6 8.61 -2.49 -0.16
N SER A 7 7.99 -3.00 -1.21
CA SER A 7 8.24 -4.35 -1.71
C SER A 7 9.74 -4.59 -1.65
N ARG A 8 10.18 -5.55 -0.81
CA ARG A 8 11.61 -5.87 -0.63
C ARG A 8 12.17 -6.55 -1.88
N ASN A 9 11.41 -6.62 -2.96
CA ASN A 9 11.91 -6.98 -4.27
C ASN A 9 12.55 -5.75 -4.94
N ARG A 10 13.52 -5.12 -4.26
CA ARG A 10 14.63 -4.52 -5.00
C ARG A 10 15.17 -5.66 -5.84
N SER A 11 15.18 -5.53 -7.16
CA SER A 11 15.72 -6.55 -8.06
C SER A 11 17.14 -6.86 -7.62
N LYS A 12 17.31 -7.93 -6.83
CA LYS A 12 18.60 -8.28 -6.25
C LYS A 12 19.53 -8.54 -7.43
N PHE A 13 20.63 -7.80 -7.49
CA PHE A 13 21.62 -7.99 -8.53
C PHE A 13 22.17 -9.41 -8.38
N ASN A 14 21.88 -10.27 -9.37
CA ASN A 14 22.39 -11.62 -9.37
C ASN A 14 23.85 -11.58 -9.87
N TYR A 15 24.79 -11.71 -8.94
CA TYR A 15 26.23 -11.67 -9.23
C TYR A 15 26.69 -12.79 -10.17
N ASN A 16 25.98 -13.91 -10.22
CA ASN A 16 26.28 -15.03 -11.12
C ASN A 16 25.81 -14.78 -12.56
N LYS A 17 25.03 -13.71 -12.79
CA LYS A 17 24.52 -13.35 -14.13
C LYS A 17 25.25 -12.15 -14.69
N ASN A 18 26.11 -12.38 -15.68
CA ASN A 18 26.68 -11.28 -16.45
C ASN A 18 25.63 -10.69 -17.42
N LYS A 19 24.98 -9.59 -16.99
CA LYS A 19 23.94 -8.90 -17.78
C LYS A 19 24.42 -8.44 -19.16
N LYS A 20 25.71 -8.09 -19.33
CA LYS A 20 26.26 -7.70 -20.63
C LYS A 20 26.26 -8.89 -21.61
N LYS A 21 26.68 -10.08 -21.13
CA LYS A 21 26.62 -11.32 -21.93
C LYS A 21 25.17 -11.71 -22.26
N LEU A 22 24.26 -11.62 -21.28
CA LEU A 22 22.84 -11.91 -21.51
C LEU A 22 22.23 -10.97 -22.56
N LYS A 23 22.51 -9.67 -22.48
CA LYS A 23 22.07 -8.68 -23.48
C LYS A 23 22.59 -9.01 -24.88
N LYS A 24 23.86 -9.42 -25.02
CA LYS A 24 24.42 -9.87 -26.31
C LYS A 24 23.70 -11.13 -26.83
N LYS A 25 23.42 -12.11 -25.94
CA LYS A 25 22.68 -13.32 -26.31
C LYS A 25 21.25 -13.01 -26.78
N ILE A 26 20.53 -12.16 -26.04
CA ILE A 26 19.19 -11.70 -26.40
C ILE A 26 19.22 -10.99 -27.75
N ARG A 27 20.12 -10.02 -27.94
CA ARG A 27 20.26 -9.31 -29.22
C ARG A 27 20.55 -10.22 -30.41
N ARG A 28 21.38 -11.26 -30.22
CA ARG A 28 21.64 -12.27 -31.26
C ARG A 28 20.41 -13.11 -31.58
N LYS A 29 19.62 -13.48 -30.56
CA LYS A 29 18.40 -14.28 -30.71
C LYS A 29 17.24 -13.49 -31.31
N GLU A 30 17.09 -12.22 -30.92
CA GLU A 30 16.05 -11.30 -31.39
C GLU A 30 16.43 -10.58 -32.69
N LYS A 31 17.61 -10.88 -33.26
CA LYS A 31 18.01 -10.32 -34.56
C LYS A 31 17.05 -10.87 -35.63
N PRO A 32 16.27 -10.01 -36.31
CA PRO A 32 15.38 -10.49 -37.35
C PRO A 32 16.19 -11.00 -38.55
N HIS A 33 15.75 -12.11 -39.13
CA HIS A 33 16.16 -12.45 -40.50
C HIS A 33 15.35 -11.56 -41.43
N ILE A 34 16.04 -10.76 -42.26
CA ILE A 34 15.41 -9.78 -43.14
C ILE A 34 15.66 -10.24 -44.57
N ASP A 35 14.60 -10.74 -45.21
CA ASP A 35 14.65 -11.20 -46.60
C ASP A 35 14.71 -10.02 -47.58
N CYS A 36 14.00 -8.94 -47.26
CA CYS A 36 13.92 -7.75 -48.10
C CYS A 36 15.27 -7.01 -48.15
N PRO A 37 15.92 -6.89 -49.33
CA PRO A 37 17.26 -6.32 -49.43
C PRO A 37 17.31 -4.82 -49.10
N GLN A 38 16.22 -4.08 -49.34
CA GLN A 38 16.11 -2.65 -49.03
C GLN A 38 16.12 -2.43 -47.50
N ILE A 39 15.30 -3.19 -46.78
CA ILE A 39 15.24 -3.13 -45.31
C ILE A 39 16.57 -3.58 -44.73
N ARG A 40 17.18 -4.63 -45.30
CA ARG A 40 18.49 -5.13 -44.84
C ARG A 40 19.60 -4.09 -44.99
N LYS A 41 19.59 -3.28 -46.06
CA LYS A 41 20.55 -2.17 -46.26
C LYS A 41 20.32 -1.02 -45.29
N ALA A 42 19.07 -0.69 -44.98
CA ALA A 42 18.72 0.38 -44.05
C ALA A 42 18.84 -0.04 -42.56
N TRP A 43 19.03 -1.33 -42.29
CA TRP A 43 19.06 -1.87 -40.93
C TRP A 43 20.43 -1.69 -40.26
N ASP A 44 20.48 -0.95 -39.14
CA ASP A 44 21.68 -0.77 -38.33
C ASP A 44 21.70 -1.74 -37.12
N GLU A 45 22.76 -2.54 -36.99
CA GLU A 45 22.92 -3.51 -35.90
C GLU A 45 23.20 -2.87 -34.52
N HIS A 46 23.62 -1.61 -34.49
CA HIS A 46 23.94 -0.90 -33.25
C HIS A 46 22.71 -0.24 -32.61
N LYS A 47 21.67 0.01 -33.40
CA LYS A 47 20.39 0.57 -32.96
C LYS A 47 19.44 -0.50 -32.45
N THR A 48 18.42 -0.06 -31.71
CA THR A 48 17.33 -0.95 -31.29
C THR A 48 16.36 -1.20 -32.45
N VAL A 49 15.66 -2.34 -32.43
CA VAL A 49 14.61 -2.68 -33.42
C VAL A 49 13.61 -1.52 -33.59
N LYS A 50 13.19 -0.91 -32.47
CA LYS A 50 12.29 0.25 -32.48
C LYS A 50 12.85 1.44 -33.24
N GLN A 51 14.12 1.78 -33.01
CA GLN A 51 14.78 2.90 -33.66
C GLN A 51 14.98 2.64 -35.16
N ASN A 52 15.40 1.42 -35.54
CA ASN A 52 15.53 1.06 -36.95
C ASN A 52 14.21 1.17 -37.71
N LEU A 53 13.12 0.67 -37.12
CA LEU A 53 11.80 0.81 -37.72
C LEU A 53 11.41 2.29 -37.84
N GLN A 54 11.62 3.09 -36.79
CA GLN A 54 11.30 4.52 -36.82
C GLN A 54 12.11 5.29 -37.87
N ASP A 55 13.41 5.01 -38.03
CA ASP A 55 14.27 5.61 -39.05
C ASP A 55 13.80 5.25 -40.47
N MET A 56 13.23 4.05 -40.64
CA MET A 56 12.60 3.62 -41.89
C MET A 56 11.14 4.11 -42.05
N GLY A 57 10.63 4.92 -41.11
CA GLY A 57 9.24 5.41 -41.13
C GLY A 57 8.18 4.37 -40.73
N LEU A 58 8.61 3.28 -40.09
CA LEU A 58 7.77 2.17 -39.63
C LEU A 58 7.57 2.20 -38.10
N SER A 59 6.48 1.62 -37.60
CA SER A 59 6.23 1.49 -36.15
C SER A 59 6.42 0.05 -35.64
N LEU A 60 6.89 -0.11 -34.40
CA LEU A 60 6.98 -1.41 -33.71
C LEU A 60 5.62 -1.82 -33.09
N GLY A 61 4.50 -1.59 -33.80
CA GLY A 61 3.16 -1.99 -33.35
C GLY A 61 2.05 -0.99 -33.67
N THR A 62 0.83 -1.35 -33.27
CA THR A 62 -0.41 -0.60 -33.59
C THR A 62 -0.60 0.66 -32.76
N LYS A 63 0.03 0.73 -31.59
CA LYS A 63 -0.12 1.85 -30.65
C LYS A 63 0.65 3.08 -31.13
N GLY A 64 -0.09 4.12 -31.54
CA GLY A 64 0.47 5.39 -32.01
C GLY A 64 0.75 5.46 -33.52
N MET A 65 0.35 4.45 -34.29
CA MET A 65 0.43 4.46 -35.76
C MET A 65 -0.62 5.40 -36.39
N LEU A 66 -1.80 5.49 -35.76
CA LEU A 66 -2.86 6.39 -36.18
C LEU A 66 -2.90 7.59 -35.20
N PRO A 67 -3.22 8.81 -35.68
CA PRO A 67 -3.43 9.99 -34.83
C PRO A 67 -4.76 9.92 -34.07
N ILE A 68 -5.10 8.75 -33.53
CA ILE A 68 -6.25 8.57 -32.65
C ILE A 68 -5.85 9.16 -31.29
N LYS A 69 -6.21 10.43 -31.09
CA LYS A 69 -6.14 11.08 -29.78
C LYS A 69 -7.08 10.31 -28.86
N ASN A 70 -6.54 9.66 -27.82
CA ASN A 70 -7.36 9.09 -26.77
C ASN A 70 -8.22 10.22 -26.17
N LYS A 71 -9.54 10.20 -26.41
CA LYS A 71 -10.52 11.22 -25.97
C LYS A 71 -10.73 11.27 -24.45
N LYS A 72 -9.70 11.05 -23.64
CA LYS A 72 -9.77 11.17 -22.17
C LYS A 72 -9.48 12.61 -21.69
N ALA A 73 -9.61 13.62 -22.55
CA ALA A 73 -9.11 14.96 -22.27
C ALA A 73 -10.19 16.01 -21.94
N SER A 74 -11.48 15.76 -22.21
CA SER A 74 -12.54 16.79 -22.04
C SER A 74 -13.34 16.73 -20.74
N THR A 75 -13.17 15.69 -19.90
CA THR A 75 -13.78 15.57 -18.56
C THR A 75 -12.87 16.07 -17.43
N LYS A 76 -11.81 16.82 -17.75
CA LYS A 76 -10.66 17.03 -16.88
C LYS A 76 -10.91 17.91 -15.65
N LEU A 77 -11.92 18.78 -15.62
CA LEU A 77 -12.12 19.71 -14.49
C LEU A 77 -12.93 19.11 -13.34
N GLN A 78 -14.04 18.42 -13.62
CA GLN A 78 -14.80 17.71 -12.60
C GLN A 78 -14.18 16.36 -12.22
N SER A 79 -13.53 15.67 -13.18
CA SER A 79 -12.80 14.44 -12.85
C SER A 79 -11.58 14.72 -11.98
N LEU A 80 -10.89 15.87 -12.11
CA LEU A 80 -9.73 16.16 -11.27
C LEU A 80 -10.09 16.23 -9.78
N SER A 81 -11.19 16.91 -9.42
CA SER A 81 -11.59 17.03 -8.00
C SER A 81 -11.91 15.66 -7.41
N MET A 82 -12.64 14.84 -8.16
CA MET A 82 -13.04 13.50 -7.75
C MET A 82 -11.87 12.50 -7.77
N GLU A 83 -10.93 12.64 -8.72
CA GLU A 83 -9.68 11.89 -8.79
C GLU A 83 -8.73 12.27 -7.66
N VAL A 84 -8.68 13.55 -7.28
CA VAL A 84 -7.91 14.03 -6.12
C VAL A 84 -8.49 13.45 -4.84
N GLU A 85 -9.80 13.54 -4.63
CA GLU A 85 -10.51 12.95 -3.47
C GLU A 85 -10.35 11.43 -3.40
N ALA A 86 -10.49 10.72 -4.53
CA ALA A 86 -10.28 9.27 -4.57
C ALA A 86 -8.80 8.86 -4.44
N SER A 87 -7.88 9.76 -4.79
CA SER A 87 -6.44 9.57 -4.57
C SER A 87 -6.03 9.85 -3.12
N LEU A 88 -6.85 10.57 -2.34
CA LEU A 88 -6.68 10.65 -0.90
C LEU A 88 -6.89 9.26 -0.31
N ARG A 89 -5.95 8.86 0.55
CA ARG A 89 -6.12 7.63 1.31
C ARG A 89 -7.29 7.84 2.26
N GLY A 90 -8.33 7.00 2.14
CA GLY A 90 -9.41 6.97 3.11
C GLY A 90 -8.87 6.82 4.54
N GLU A 91 -9.57 7.42 5.49
CA GLU A 91 -9.22 7.35 6.90
C GLU A 91 -9.15 5.90 7.36
N SER A 92 -8.02 5.49 7.96
CA SER A 92 -7.91 4.15 8.52
C SER A 92 -8.80 4.05 9.76
N ARG A 93 -9.96 3.41 9.63
CA ARG A 93 -10.82 3.07 10.77
C ARG A 93 -10.27 1.82 11.44
N THR A 94 -9.43 1.99 12.45
CA THR A 94 -9.08 0.88 13.36
C THR A 94 -10.26 0.67 14.29
N THR A 95 -10.99 -0.43 14.13
CA THR A 95 -12.08 -0.83 15.02
C THR A 95 -11.57 -1.79 16.09
N CYS A 96 -12.25 -1.82 17.23
CA CYS A 96 -12.07 -2.87 18.24
C CYS A 96 -13.34 -3.72 18.34
N SER A 97 -13.18 -4.98 18.77
CA SER A 97 -14.31 -5.88 19.04
C SER A 97 -15.10 -5.40 20.26
N THR A 98 -16.42 -5.60 20.26
CA THR A 98 -17.32 -5.22 21.36
C THR A 98 -16.92 -5.88 22.69
N ASP A 99 -16.59 -7.18 22.67
CA ASP A 99 -16.13 -7.92 23.85
C ASP A 99 -14.88 -7.30 24.49
N MET A 100 -13.93 -6.84 23.64
CA MET A 100 -12.73 -6.14 24.12
C MET A 100 -13.07 -4.80 24.78
N THR A 101 -14.05 -4.07 24.23
CA THR A 101 -14.50 -2.79 24.81
C THR A 101 -15.20 -2.98 26.15
N GLU A 102 -16.08 -3.97 26.25
CA GLU A 102 -16.80 -4.30 27.48
C GLU A 102 -15.83 -4.74 28.59
N TYR A 103 -14.87 -5.60 28.25
CA TYR A 103 -13.80 -6.01 29.17
C TYR A 103 -13.00 -4.80 29.69
N VAL A 104 -12.57 -3.91 28.79
CA VAL A 104 -11.79 -2.73 29.17
C VAL A 104 -12.61 -1.75 30.02
N GLN A 105 -13.88 -1.50 29.66
CA GLN A 105 -14.76 -0.64 30.44
C GLN A 105 -14.98 -1.18 31.85
N TYR A 106 -15.21 -2.49 32.00
CA TYR A 106 -15.32 -3.12 33.31
C TYR A 106 -14.04 -2.95 34.14
N MET A 107 -12.88 -3.28 33.57
CA MET A 107 -11.59 -3.17 34.26
C MET A 107 -11.29 -1.74 34.72
N VAL A 108 -11.56 -0.75 33.87
CA VAL A 108 -11.34 0.67 34.22
C VAL A 108 -12.35 1.17 35.25
N LYS A 109 -13.59 0.67 35.23
CA LYS A 109 -14.61 1.03 36.22
C LYS A 109 -14.22 0.56 37.63
N GLU A 110 -13.78 -0.68 37.77
CA GLU A 110 -13.44 -1.26 39.08
C GLU A 110 -12.04 -0.82 39.56
N HIS A 111 -11.03 -0.87 38.68
CA HIS A 111 -9.61 -0.73 39.07
C HIS A 111 -8.94 0.56 38.56
N ASN A 112 -9.65 1.42 37.83
CA ASN A 112 -9.15 2.68 37.27
C ASN A 112 -7.88 2.53 36.40
N GLU A 113 -6.70 2.92 36.90
CA GLU A 113 -5.41 2.79 36.21
C GLU A 113 -4.45 1.80 36.90
N ASP A 114 -4.93 1.04 37.90
CA ASP A 114 -4.11 0.00 38.55
C ASP A 114 -4.13 -1.32 37.77
N TYR A 115 -3.23 -1.42 36.79
CA TYR A 115 -3.09 -2.62 35.98
C TYR A 115 -2.65 -3.87 36.76
N LYS A 116 -2.07 -3.71 37.96
CA LYS A 116 -1.65 -4.85 38.79
C LYS A 116 -2.85 -5.44 39.52
N ALA A 117 -3.80 -4.60 39.95
CA ALA A 117 -5.08 -5.05 40.47
C ALA A 117 -5.93 -5.71 39.38
N MET A 118 -6.02 -5.09 38.19
CA MET A 118 -6.74 -5.66 37.03
C MET A 118 -6.30 -7.07 36.65
N ALA A 119 -4.99 -7.36 36.77
CA ALA A 119 -4.48 -8.68 36.43
C ALA A 119 -4.93 -9.78 37.40
N ARG A 120 -5.30 -9.41 38.64
CA ARG A 120 -5.79 -10.32 39.68
C ARG A 120 -7.31 -10.43 39.73
N ASP A 121 -7.99 -9.63 38.92
CA ASP A 121 -9.44 -9.60 38.87
C ASP A 121 -10.02 -10.91 38.32
N GLU A 122 -11.18 -11.33 38.82
CA GLU A 122 -11.85 -12.57 38.42
C GLU A 122 -12.24 -12.57 36.94
N LYS A 123 -12.60 -11.41 36.39
CA LYS A 123 -13.00 -11.26 34.99
C LYS A 123 -11.82 -11.38 34.02
N ASN A 124 -10.58 -11.38 34.51
CA ASN A 124 -9.39 -11.65 33.72
C ASN A 124 -9.20 -13.16 33.44
N TYR A 125 -10.18 -13.77 32.75
CA TYR A 125 -10.22 -15.22 32.48
C TYR A 125 -8.97 -15.74 31.75
N TYR A 126 -8.46 -14.96 30.80
CA TYR A 126 -7.27 -15.33 30.01
C TYR A 126 -5.94 -15.01 30.71
N GLN A 127 -6.00 -14.57 31.97
CA GLN A 127 -4.81 -14.31 32.79
C GLN A 127 -3.86 -13.30 32.10
N ASP A 128 -4.42 -12.23 31.53
CA ASP A 128 -3.61 -11.20 30.90
C ASP A 128 -2.67 -10.56 31.92
N THR A 129 -1.41 -10.41 31.52
CA THR A 129 -0.43 -9.68 32.31
C THR A 129 -0.79 -8.19 32.38
N PRO A 130 -0.37 -7.46 33.43
CA PRO A 130 -0.64 -6.02 33.55
C PRO A 130 -0.27 -5.21 32.29
N LYS A 131 0.80 -5.62 31.60
CA LYS A 131 1.26 -5.00 30.35
C LYS A 131 0.35 -5.28 29.16
N GLN A 132 -0.26 -6.46 29.09
CA GLN A 132 -1.25 -6.80 28.06
C GLN A 132 -2.54 -6.03 28.29
N ILE A 133 -3.02 -5.95 29.53
CA ILE A 133 -4.20 -5.15 29.90
C ILE A 133 -3.99 -3.68 29.53
N LYS A 134 -2.83 -3.11 29.89
CA LYS A 134 -2.47 -1.74 29.48
C LYS A 134 -2.53 -1.54 27.96
N ARG A 135 -2.00 -2.50 27.18
CA ARG A 135 -2.07 -2.44 25.71
C ARG A 135 -3.51 -2.50 25.18
N LYS A 136 -4.39 -3.28 25.82
CA LYS A 136 -5.82 -3.33 25.46
C LYS A 136 -6.51 -1.99 25.73
N VAL A 137 -6.23 -1.36 26.87
CA VAL A 137 -6.73 -0.01 27.21
C VAL A 137 -6.22 1.02 26.21
N GLU A 138 -4.92 1.03 25.89
CA GLU A 138 -4.34 1.93 24.89
C GLU A 138 -4.90 1.70 23.48
N PHE A 139 -5.20 0.45 23.13
CA PHE A 139 -5.84 0.10 21.88
C PHE A 139 -7.26 0.65 21.81
N TYR A 140 -8.05 0.52 22.90
CA TYR A 140 -9.39 1.11 22.97
C TYR A 140 -9.37 2.64 22.83
N LYS A 141 -8.45 3.33 23.54
CA LYS A 141 -8.25 4.79 23.41
C LYS A 141 -7.94 5.21 21.98
N ARG A 142 -7.19 4.38 21.24
CA ARG A 142 -6.81 4.65 19.85
C ARG A 142 -7.96 4.41 18.86
N CYS A 143 -8.75 3.36 19.08
CA CYS A 143 -9.85 3.00 18.18
C CYS A 143 -11.06 3.93 18.38
N HIS A 144 -11.45 4.22 19.62
CA HIS A 144 -12.66 5.00 19.94
C HIS A 144 -12.38 6.10 20.98
N PRO A 145 -11.67 7.18 20.61
CA PRO A 145 -11.29 8.24 21.55
C PRO A 145 -12.51 8.98 22.13
N LYS A 146 -13.56 9.18 21.31
CA LYS A 146 -14.79 9.88 21.73
C LYS A 146 -15.59 9.07 22.76
N GLU A 147 -15.75 7.77 22.51
CA GLU A 147 -16.48 6.87 23.41
C GLU A 147 -15.75 6.71 24.75
N TYR A 148 -14.42 6.53 24.71
CA TYR A 148 -13.63 6.43 25.93
C TYR A 148 -13.70 7.72 26.76
N ALA A 149 -13.64 8.90 26.12
CA ALA A 149 -13.76 10.17 26.83
C ALA A 149 -15.13 10.34 27.50
N ALA A 150 -16.21 9.99 26.81
CA ALA A 150 -17.57 10.01 27.38
C ALA A 150 -17.70 9.04 28.57
N PHE A 151 -17.10 7.85 28.47
CA PHE A 151 -17.07 6.85 29.55
C PHE A 151 -16.30 7.36 30.78
N ILE A 152 -15.14 7.98 30.62
CA ILE A 152 -14.41 8.55 31.76
C ILE A 152 -15.19 9.71 32.40
N ALA A 153 -15.84 10.55 31.58
CA ALA A 153 -16.67 11.63 32.09
C ALA A 153 -17.87 11.11 32.92
N SER A 154 -18.51 10.00 32.50
CA SER A 154 -19.60 9.40 33.27
C SER A 154 -19.12 8.83 34.60
N LEU A 155 -17.95 8.18 34.64
CA LEU A 155 -17.34 7.71 35.89
C LEU A 155 -17.00 8.85 36.85
N GLN A 156 -16.46 9.96 36.34
CA GLN A 156 -16.17 11.15 37.16
C GLN A 156 -17.45 11.76 37.74
N SER A 157 -18.51 11.87 36.94
CA SER A 157 -19.82 12.36 37.40
C SER A 157 -20.44 11.47 38.46
N GLN A 158 -20.25 10.15 38.39
CA GLN A 158 -20.75 9.22 39.41
C GLN A 158 -20.00 9.33 40.74
N LYS A 159 -18.73 9.77 40.70
CA LYS A 159 -17.88 9.91 41.89
C LYS A 159 -18.03 11.26 42.60
N SER A 160 -18.60 12.26 41.92
CA SER A 160 -18.85 13.60 42.47
C SER A 160 -20.21 13.76 43.19
N ILE A 161 -21.03 12.71 43.17
CA ILE A 161 -22.30 12.60 43.91
C ILE A 161 -22.04 11.80 45.18
#